data_AF-A0A3L7NFJ1-F1
#
_entry.id   AF-A0A3L7NFJ1-F1
#
_cell.length_a   1.000
_cell.length_b   1.000
_cell.length_c   1.000
_cell.angle_alpha   90.00
_cell.angle_beta   90.00
_cell.angle_gamma   90.00
#
_symmetry.space_group_name_H-M   'P 1'
#
loop_
_entity.id
_entity.type
_entity.pdbx_description
1 polymer ?
#
loop_
_entity_poly.entity_id
_entity_poly.type
_entity_poly.pdbx_seq_one_letter_code
_entity_poly.pdbx_strand_id
1 'polypeptide(L)'
;MKRSRKLRFEKQIAVVMGGHQRGMSSTLFCPRKQVRSTVRGFTLVELLVVIAIIGVLIGLLLPAVQAAREAARRSQCKNNLKQIGLASHNFSQAYGAFPGGGHYYDITGILYKGQQISGSTATPLTPPQGGQPMQLPNQTAGWTFQILPFTEKLDLYQQTSDDWGMKAGAISASVVSTYLCPTRHGSVNARLPNGRAKTDYAGCAAGPAPTNPPRVPNFHYGTGWGGMVERQETLGVPNFVTDGNVPDGLSNTILAGERWSDPTYYESVDCPGEWTGWVSGWTPDIIRMTCGPPQSDGFKPTTTTDQFRAHFFFGGPHSGVVQVCMGDASVKSVSFNVDPQVWWMAGDRKDGFNARLE
;
A
#
# COMPACT_ATOMS: atom_id res chain seq x y z
N MET A 1 -7.06 -53.21 40.58
CA MET A 1 -7.82 -52.51 41.65
C MET A 1 -8.28 -51.16 41.10
N LYS A 2 -9.59 -51.02 40.78
CA LYS A 2 -10.39 -49.77 40.56
C LYS A 2 -9.92 -48.76 39.48
N ARG A 3 -10.74 -48.08 38.67
CA ARG A 3 -12.17 -48.11 38.30
C ARG A 3 -12.36 -47.12 37.11
N SER A 4 -13.12 -47.56 36.10
CA SER A 4 -14.03 -46.85 35.18
C SER A 4 -14.18 -45.31 35.23
N ARG A 5 -14.31 -44.68 34.04
CA ARG A 5 -15.46 -43.82 33.68
C ARG A 5 -15.62 -43.68 32.17
N LYS A 6 -16.60 -44.42 31.62
CA LYS A 6 -17.22 -44.23 30.30
C LYS A 6 -18.66 -43.77 30.59
N LEU A 7 -19.06 -42.59 30.13
CA LEU A 7 -20.44 -42.09 30.29
C LEU A 7 -21.02 -41.80 28.91
N ARG A 8 -21.88 -42.73 28.47
CA ARG A 8 -22.95 -42.52 27.48
C ARG A 8 -24.15 -41.93 28.21
N PHE A 9 -24.88 -41.03 27.57
CA PHE A 9 -26.31 -40.80 27.89
C PHE A 9 -27.07 -40.48 26.60
N GLU A 10 -27.72 -41.49 26.05
CA GLU A 10 -28.87 -41.40 25.16
C GLU A 10 -29.97 -42.29 25.74
N LYS A 11 -31.18 -41.75 25.85
CA LYS A 11 -32.54 -42.36 25.82
C LYS A 11 -33.52 -41.34 26.42
N GLN A 12 -34.41 -40.73 25.62
CA GLN A 12 -35.70 -41.22 25.10
C GLN A 12 -36.81 -41.35 26.16
N ILE A 13 -38.05 -41.14 25.67
CA ILE A 13 -39.40 -41.49 26.21
C ILE A 13 -40.09 -40.32 26.94
N ALA A 14 -41.39 -40.04 26.79
CA ALA A 14 -42.43 -40.16 25.76
C ALA A 14 -43.69 -39.49 26.37
N VAL A 15 -44.47 -38.85 25.50
CA VAL A 15 -45.96 -38.76 25.45
C VAL A 15 -46.77 -39.17 26.69
N VAL A 16 -47.68 -38.30 27.18
CA VAL A 16 -49.08 -38.64 27.57
C VAL A 16 -50.00 -37.41 27.45
N MET A 17 -51.17 -37.61 26.83
CA MET A 17 -52.33 -36.71 26.70
C MET A 17 -53.20 -36.64 27.97
N GLY A 18 -54.02 -35.58 28.11
CA GLY A 18 -55.25 -35.66 28.91
C GLY A 18 -55.63 -34.36 29.62
N GLY A 19 -56.74 -33.74 29.20
CA GLY A 19 -57.24 -32.50 29.80
C GLY A 19 -58.30 -32.68 30.89
N HIS A 20 -58.63 -31.60 31.62
CA HIS A 20 -60.00 -31.27 32.01
C HIS A 20 -60.10 -29.85 32.62
N GLN A 21 -61.17 -29.18 32.21
CA GLN A 21 -61.89 -28.00 32.72
C GLN A 21 -61.52 -27.40 34.09
N ARG A 22 -61.55 -26.05 34.17
CA ARG A 22 -62.57 -25.23 34.90
C ARG A 22 -62.12 -23.77 35.02
N GLY A 23 -63.09 -22.85 35.02
CA GLY A 23 -62.95 -21.56 35.71
C GLY A 23 -63.38 -20.34 34.93
N MET A 24 -64.70 -20.11 34.85
CA MET A 24 -65.28 -18.78 34.59
C MET A 24 -64.75 -17.77 35.63
N SER A 25 -64.18 -16.66 35.18
CA SER A 25 -64.06 -15.45 35.98
C SER A 25 -64.42 -14.23 35.13
N SER A 26 -65.61 -13.73 35.40
CA SER A 26 -66.21 -12.50 34.92
C SER A 26 -65.35 -11.29 35.26
N THR A 27 -64.77 -10.65 34.25
CA THR A 27 -64.21 -9.29 34.38
C THR A 27 -65.07 -8.31 33.59
N LEU A 28 -65.51 -7.28 34.31
CA LEU A 28 -66.33 -6.17 33.86
C LEU A 28 -65.64 -5.42 32.70
N PHE A 29 -66.31 -5.37 31.55
CA PHE A 29 -65.92 -4.53 30.42
C PHE A 29 -66.27 -3.06 30.71
N CYS A 30 -65.26 -2.22 30.90
CA CYS A 30 -65.36 -0.77 30.82
C CYS A 30 -65.22 -0.34 29.35
N PRO A 31 -66.17 0.39 28.74
CA PRO A 31 -66.04 0.81 27.35
C PRO A 31 -64.98 1.92 27.24
N ARG A 32 -63.82 1.58 26.69
CA ARG A 32 -62.76 2.53 26.34
C ARG A 32 -63.29 3.44 25.21
N LYS A 33 -63.53 4.72 25.51
CA LYS A 33 -63.91 5.75 24.53
C LYS A 33 -62.81 5.84 23.46
N GLN A 34 -63.04 5.27 22.27
CA GLN A 34 -62.14 5.41 21.12
C GLN A 34 -62.16 6.87 20.64
N VAL A 35 -61.10 7.61 20.96
CA VAL A 35 -60.79 8.86 20.25
C VAL A 35 -60.40 8.46 18.82
N ARG A 36 -61.31 8.62 17.87
CA ARG A 36 -61.00 8.44 16.45
C ARG A 36 -60.02 9.54 16.05
N SER A 37 -58.73 9.22 15.97
CA SER A 37 -57.79 10.07 15.22
C SER A 37 -58.20 10.01 13.76
N THR A 38 -58.69 11.12 13.22
CA THR A 38 -58.90 11.29 11.78
C THR A 38 -57.54 11.22 11.09
N VAL A 39 -57.14 10.03 10.66
CA VAL A 39 -55.98 9.86 9.79
C VAL A 39 -56.37 10.47 8.45
N ARG A 40 -55.81 11.63 8.12
CA ARG A 40 -55.93 12.22 6.79
C ARG A 40 -55.26 11.27 5.80
N GLY A 41 -56.00 10.81 4.79
CA GLY A 41 -55.46 9.98 3.72
C GLY A 41 -54.49 10.80 2.87
N PHE A 42 -53.32 10.25 2.60
CA PHE A 42 -52.31 10.86 1.74
C PHE A 42 -52.72 10.70 0.28
N THR A 43 -52.68 11.77 -0.50
CA THR A 43 -53.04 11.69 -1.92
C THR A 43 -51.88 11.10 -2.74
N LEU A 44 -52.19 10.40 -3.83
CA LEU A 44 -51.18 9.83 -4.73
C LEU A 44 -50.23 10.91 -5.26
N VAL A 45 -50.75 12.12 -5.50
CA VAL A 45 -49.98 13.26 -6.00
C VAL A 45 -48.97 13.74 -4.96
N GLU A 46 -49.36 13.86 -3.69
CA GLU A 46 -48.44 14.25 -2.61
C GLU A 46 -47.28 13.24 -2.48
N LEU A 47 -47.56 11.94 -2.62
CA LEU A 47 -46.51 10.91 -2.62
C LEU A 47 -45.58 11.04 -3.82
N LEU A 48 -46.15 11.27 -5.00
CA LEU A 48 -45.38 11.38 -6.24
C LEU A 48 -44.43 12.59 -6.22
N VAL A 49 -44.88 13.73 -5.68
CA VAL A 49 -44.04 14.93 -5.55
C VAL A 49 -42.88 14.68 -4.58
N VAL A 50 -43.13 14.03 -3.44
CA VAL A 50 -42.08 13.76 -2.45
C VAL A 50 -41.00 12.82 -3.02
N ILE A 51 -41.39 11.74 -3.69
CA ILE A 51 -40.41 10.85 -4.32
C ILE A 51 -39.66 11.55 -5.45
N ALA A 52 -40.30 12.46 -6.19
CA ALA A 52 -39.65 13.25 -7.23
C ALA A 52 -38.57 14.18 -6.65
N ILE A 53 -38.88 14.89 -5.54
CA ILE A 53 -37.91 15.75 -4.85
C ILE A 53 -36.74 14.92 -4.30
N ILE A 54 -37.02 13.79 -3.63
CA ILE A 54 -35.97 12.90 -3.12
C ILE A 54 -35.09 12.37 -4.27
N GLY A 55 -35.70 11.98 -5.39
CA GLY A 55 -35.00 11.52 -6.59
C GLY A 55 -34.06 12.57 -7.15
N VAL A 56 -34.49 13.84 -7.26
CA VAL A 56 -33.65 14.95 -7.70
C VAL A 56 -32.51 15.21 -6.72
N LEU A 57 -32.79 15.24 -5.41
CA LEU A 57 -31.77 15.45 -4.40
C LEU A 57 -30.71 14.35 -4.41
N ILE A 58 -31.11 13.08 -4.46
CA ILE A 58 -30.17 11.95 -4.55
C ILE A 58 -29.37 12.00 -5.86
N GLY A 59 -30.03 12.32 -6.98
CA GLY A 59 -29.39 12.44 -8.29
C GLY A 59 -28.27 13.48 -8.32
N LEU A 60 -28.44 14.60 -7.60
CA LEU A 60 -27.42 15.64 -7.49
C LEU A 60 -26.34 15.32 -6.43
N LEU A 61 -26.71 14.62 -5.35
CA LEU A 61 -25.79 14.31 -4.26
C LEU A 61 -24.83 13.15 -4.56
N LEU A 62 -25.27 12.13 -5.32
CA LEU A 62 -24.45 10.93 -5.54
C LEU A 62 -23.10 11.23 -6.24
N PRO A 63 -23.04 11.99 -7.35
CA PRO A 63 -21.77 12.34 -7.99
C PRO A 63 -20.88 13.18 -7.07
N ALA A 64 -21.47 14.12 -6.33
CA ALA A 64 -20.75 15.00 -5.41
C ALA A 64 -20.09 14.22 -4.25
N VAL A 65 -20.82 13.26 -3.66
CA VAL A 65 -20.29 12.41 -2.58
C VAL A 65 -19.14 11.53 -3.08
N GLN A 66 -19.22 11.03 -4.31
CA GLN A 66 -18.14 10.22 -4.90
C GLN A 66 -16.88 11.04 -5.15
N ALA A 67 -17.02 12.26 -5.70
CA ALA A 67 -15.90 13.18 -5.89
C ALA A 67 -15.25 13.56 -4.56
N ALA A 68 -16.05 13.86 -3.53
CA ALA A 68 -15.56 14.17 -2.19
C ALA A 68 -14.79 12.99 -1.56
N ARG A 69 -15.30 11.75 -1.72
CA ARG A 69 -14.62 10.54 -1.23
C ARG A 69 -13.27 10.33 -1.91
N GLU A 70 -13.19 10.54 -3.22
CA GLU A 70 -11.91 10.39 -3.93
C GLU A 70 -10.91 11.49 -3.56
N ALA A 71 -11.36 12.73 -3.39
CA ALA A 71 -10.53 13.81 -2.88
C ALA A 71 -9.97 13.51 -1.47
N ALA A 72 -10.78 12.90 -0.60
CA ALA A 72 -10.34 12.45 0.72
C ALA A 72 -9.29 11.34 0.63
N ARG A 73 -9.50 10.33 -0.22
CA ARG A 73 -8.52 9.25 -0.45
C ARG A 73 -7.20 9.78 -0.98
N ARG A 74 -7.24 10.68 -1.96
CA ARG A 74 -6.04 11.37 -2.48
C ARG A 74 -5.31 12.16 -1.40
N SER A 75 -6.05 12.86 -0.52
CA SER A 75 -5.46 13.59 0.60
C SER A 75 -4.77 12.64 1.58
N GLN A 76 -5.35 11.45 1.81
CA GLN A 76 -4.71 10.41 2.62
C GLN A 76 -3.44 9.85 1.96
N CYS A 77 -3.41 9.63 0.64
CA CYS A 77 -2.18 9.26 -0.06
C CYS A 77 -1.07 10.29 0.11
N LYS A 78 -1.42 11.59 0.01
CA LYS A 78 -0.47 12.67 0.28
C LYS A 78 0.08 12.63 1.70
N ASN A 79 -0.78 12.38 2.69
CA ASN A 79 -0.35 12.25 4.08
C ASN A 79 0.58 11.05 4.29
N ASN A 80 0.28 9.91 3.66
CA ASN A 80 1.14 8.73 3.70
C ASN A 80 2.53 9.02 3.13
N LEU A 81 2.60 9.66 1.96
CA LEU A 81 3.87 10.10 1.35
C LEU A 81 4.61 11.13 2.22
N LYS A 82 3.89 12.04 2.87
CA LYS A 82 4.47 13.01 3.81
C LYS A 82 5.10 12.30 5.02
N GLN A 83 4.43 11.30 5.58
CA GLN A 83 4.97 10.49 6.67
C GLN A 83 6.22 9.72 6.23
N ILE A 84 6.22 9.15 5.02
CA ILE A 84 7.39 8.48 4.43
C ILE A 84 8.57 9.46 4.30
N GLY A 85 8.33 10.66 3.77
CA GLY A 85 9.37 11.67 3.61
C GLY A 85 9.97 12.13 4.94
N LEU A 86 9.14 12.41 5.93
CA LEU A 86 9.59 12.80 7.28
C LEU A 86 10.38 11.67 7.96
N ALA A 87 9.91 10.43 7.85
CA ALA A 87 10.63 9.28 8.40
C ALA A 87 11.99 9.07 7.73
N SER A 88 12.08 9.34 6.42
CA SER A 88 13.33 9.27 5.65
C SER A 88 14.32 10.36 6.05
N HIS A 89 13.85 11.58 6.35
CA HIS A 89 14.71 12.62 6.90
C HIS A 89 15.19 12.30 8.32
N ASN A 90 14.32 11.78 9.19
CA ASN A 90 14.74 11.38 10.53
C ASN A 90 15.81 10.27 10.47
N PHE A 91 15.67 9.34 9.51
CA PHE A 91 16.71 8.37 9.19
C PHE A 91 18.00 9.06 8.73
N SER A 92 17.92 9.99 7.77
CA SER A 92 19.09 10.75 7.26
C SER A 92 19.79 11.53 8.37
N GLN A 93 19.05 12.15 9.29
CA GLN A 93 19.60 12.88 10.43
C GLN A 93 20.29 11.97 11.44
N ALA A 94 19.71 10.79 11.72
CA ALA A 94 20.28 9.84 12.67
C ALA A 94 21.50 9.09 12.12
N TYR A 95 21.51 8.81 10.81
CA TYR A 95 22.46 7.89 10.17
C TYR A 95 23.34 8.51 9.10
N GLY A 96 23.16 9.80 8.81
CA GLY A 96 24.01 10.59 7.91
C GLY A 96 23.76 10.36 6.41
N ALA A 97 22.73 9.60 6.03
CA ALA A 97 22.35 9.37 4.64
C ALA A 97 20.89 8.89 4.53
N PHE A 98 20.23 9.14 3.40
CA PHE A 98 18.93 8.57 3.08
C PHE A 98 18.99 7.04 3.00
N PRO A 99 17.89 6.33 3.32
CA PRO A 99 17.84 4.88 3.24
C PRO A 99 17.85 4.42 1.78
N GLY A 100 18.62 3.36 1.49
CA GLY A 100 18.76 2.82 0.14
C GLY A 100 17.67 1.80 -0.22
N GLY A 101 17.75 1.27 -1.44
CA GLY A 101 16.87 0.20 -1.91
C GLY A 101 17.13 -1.16 -1.28
N GLY A 102 18.26 -1.39 -0.61
CA GLY A 102 18.65 -2.66 0.00
C GLY A 102 19.22 -3.70 -0.98
N HIS A 103 20.10 -4.58 -0.51
CA HIS A 103 20.85 -5.53 -1.36
C HIS A 103 20.05 -6.70 -1.93
N TYR A 104 19.01 -7.16 -1.22
CA TYR A 104 18.46 -8.49 -1.48
C TYR A 104 17.03 -8.45 -1.99
N TYR A 105 16.73 -9.28 -2.99
CA TYR A 105 15.37 -9.48 -3.52
C TYR A 105 14.36 -9.85 -2.45
N ASP A 106 14.81 -10.65 -1.50
CA ASP A 106 13.93 -11.32 -0.56
C ASP A 106 14.59 -11.39 0.81
N ILE A 107 13.96 -10.74 1.77
CA ILE A 107 14.43 -10.74 3.15
C ILE A 107 14.15 -12.05 3.91
N THR A 108 13.34 -12.94 3.34
CA THR A 108 12.91 -14.21 3.95
C THR A 108 13.68 -15.42 3.40
N GLY A 109 14.46 -15.26 2.32
CA GLY A 109 15.10 -16.38 1.64
C GLY A 109 14.13 -17.37 0.98
N ILE A 110 12.81 -17.13 1.02
CA ILE A 110 11.79 -17.97 0.40
C ILE A 110 11.55 -17.50 -1.03
N LEU A 111 12.08 -18.28 -1.97
CA LEU A 111 11.94 -18.11 -3.41
C LEU A 111 10.47 -17.97 -3.85
N TYR A 112 10.16 -16.96 -4.67
CA TYR A 112 8.92 -16.94 -5.43
C TYR A 112 8.89 -18.17 -6.37
N LYS A 113 7.83 -18.98 -6.29
CA LYS A 113 7.62 -20.22 -7.07
C LYS A 113 8.75 -21.27 -7.02
N GLY A 114 9.53 -21.32 -5.94
CA GLY A 114 10.60 -22.33 -5.78
C GLY A 114 11.74 -22.22 -6.81
N GLN A 115 11.82 -21.11 -7.55
CA GLN A 115 12.85 -20.89 -8.55
C GLN A 115 13.96 -20.04 -7.93
N GLN A 116 15.17 -20.59 -7.79
CA GLN A 116 16.35 -19.79 -7.49
C GLN A 116 16.56 -18.79 -8.63
N ILE A 117 16.60 -17.50 -8.32
CA ILE A 117 17.07 -16.51 -9.28
C ILE A 117 18.58 -16.68 -9.31
N SER A 118 19.14 -17.20 -10.40
CA SER A 118 20.59 -17.40 -10.54
C SER A 118 21.33 -16.10 -10.21
N GLY A 119 22.11 -16.11 -9.13
CA GLY A 119 22.78 -14.92 -8.56
C GLY A 119 22.29 -14.53 -7.15
N SER A 120 21.15 -15.04 -6.66
CA SER A 120 20.74 -14.88 -5.26
C SER A 120 21.47 -15.87 -4.38
N THR A 121 22.67 -15.53 -3.90
CA THR A 121 23.17 -16.19 -2.68
C THR A 121 22.24 -15.78 -1.55
N ALA A 122 21.39 -16.70 -1.10
CA ALA A 122 20.60 -16.57 0.11
C ALA A 122 21.54 -16.55 1.32
N THR A 123 22.25 -15.44 1.50
CA THR A 123 22.92 -15.16 2.77
C THR A 123 21.85 -14.67 3.74
N PRO A 124 21.63 -15.34 4.87
CA PRO A 124 20.71 -14.87 5.90
C PRO A 124 21.08 -13.43 6.22
N LEU A 125 20.11 -12.51 6.09
CA LEU A 125 20.32 -11.13 6.49
C LEU A 125 20.77 -11.15 7.94
N THR A 126 22.01 -10.74 8.19
CA THR A 126 22.45 -10.54 9.57
C THR A 126 21.63 -9.37 10.08
N PRO A 127 20.84 -9.53 11.16
CA PRO A 127 20.01 -8.45 11.66
C PRO A 127 20.86 -7.21 11.95
N PRO A 128 20.24 -6.01 11.99
CA PRO A 128 20.70 -4.90 12.82
C PRO A 128 21.44 -5.36 14.08
N GLN A 129 22.76 -5.37 14.09
CA GLN A 129 23.50 -5.68 15.32
C GLN A 129 23.22 -4.52 16.29
N GLY A 130 22.49 -4.79 17.38
CA GLY A 130 22.14 -3.79 18.39
C GLY A 130 20.87 -2.97 18.12
N GLY A 131 19.97 -3.42 17.25
CA GLY A 131 18.66 -2.77 17.06
C GLY A 131 18.72 -1.42 16.32
N GLN A 132 19.81 -1.13 15.61
CA GLN A 132 19.98 0.07 14.78
C GLN A 132 19.78 -0.25 13.29
N PRO A 133 19.03 0.55 12.53
CA PRO A 133 18.87 0.40 11.09
C PRO A 133 20.19 0.20 10.35
N MET A 134 20.16 -0.65 9.33
CA MET A 134 21.35 -0.99 8.56
C MET A 134 21.65 0.12 7.57
N GLN A 135 22.90 0.59 7.57
CA GLN A 135 23.40 1.59 6.62
C GLN A 135 24.04 0.90 5.43
N LEU A 136 24.09 1.58 4.28
CA LEU A 136 24.98 1.18 3.18
C LEU A 136 26.44 1.16 3.72
N PRO A 137 27.34 0.24 3.32
CA PRO A 137 27.13 -0.86 2.39
C PRO A 137 26.33 -2.06 2.93
N ASN A 138 26.01 -2.12 4.21
CA ASN A 138 25.50 -3.36 4.81
C ASN A 138 23.96 -3.44 4.79
N GLN A 139 23.26 -2.52 4.12
CA GLN A 139 21.81 -2.42 4.15
C GLN A 139 21.14 -3.58 3.38
N THR A 140 20.68 -4.60 4.10
CA THR A 140 20.10 -5.79 3.48
C THR A 140 18.64 -5.59 3.05
N ALA A 141 17.81 -5.05 3.93
CA ALA A 141 16.39 -4.76 3.71
C ALA A 141 16.19 -3.38 3.07
N GLY A 142 15.11 -3.21 2.30
CA GLY A 142 14.83 -1.96 1.62
C GLY A 142 14.43 -0.81 2.54
N TRP A 143 14.33 0.37 1.96
CA TRP A 143 14.09 1.63 2.69
C TRP A 143 12.84 1.59 3.57
N THR A 144 11.78 0.94 3.10
CA THR A 144 10.51 0.73 3.81
C THR A 144 10.72 0.06 5.17
N PHE A 145 11.62 -0.91 5.26
CA PHE A 145 11.96 -1.55 6.52
C PHE A 145 12.83 -0.64 7.40
N GLN A 146 13.81 0.06 6.79
CA GLN A 146 14.76 0.89 7.52
C GLN A 146 14.12 2.12 8.19
N ILE A 147 13.04 2.66 7.61
CA ILE A 147 12.35 3.83 8.17
C ILE A 147 11.37 3.49 9.30
N LEU A 148 11.08 2.21 9.57
CA LEU A 148 10.08 1.83 10.57
C LEU A 148 10.28 2.45 11.96
N PRO A 149 11.50 2.57 12.52
CA PRO A 149 11.73 3.23 13.81
C PRO A 149 11.31 4.70 13.83
N PHE A 150 11.34 5.34 12.67
CA PHE A 150 10.96 6.75 12.47
C PHE A 150 9.49 6.90 12.05
N THR A 151 8.78 5.78 11.94
CA THR A 151 7.32 5.73 11.85
C THR A 151 6.75 5.23 13.18
N GLU A 152 5.44 5.28 13.36
CA GLU A 152 4.74 4.72 14.53
C GLU A 152 4.72 3.16 14.53
N LYS A 153 5.84 2.52 14.14
CA LYS A 153 5.98 1.06 13.95
C LYS A 153 7.29 0.52 14.54
N LEU A 154 7.82 1.17 15.58
CA LEU A 154 9.03 0.72 16.28
C LEU A 154 8.90 -0.72 16.79
N ASP A 155 7.74 -1.13 17.31
CA ASP A 155 7.50 -2.49 17.80
C ASP A 155 7.67 -3.55 16.69
N LEU A 156 7.27 -3.22 15.46
CA LEU A 156 7.42 -4.11 14.31
C LEU A 156 8.90 -4.24 13.92
N TYR A 157 9.64 -3.14 14.02
CA TYR A 157 11.08 -3.13 13.79
C TYR A 157 11.83 -3.94 14.86
N GLN A 158 11.48 -3.78 16.14
CA GLN A 158 12.18 -4.45 17.25
C GLN A 158 11.95 -5.97 17.31
N GLN A 159 10.91 -6.50 16.67
CA GLN A 159 10.70 -7.96 16.60
C GLN A 159 11.91 -8.72 16.01
N THR A 160 12.81 -8.03 15.33
CA THR A 160 13.99 -8.58 14.66
C THR A 160 15.16 -8.88 15.57
N SER A 161 15.18 -8.35 16.80
CA SER A 161 16.30 -8.52 17.75
C SER A 161 16.47 -9.96 18.22
N ASP A 162 15.42 -10.79 18.12
CA ASP A 162 15.40 -12.08 18.81
C ASP A 162 15.67 -13.28 17.90
N ASP A 163 15.32 -13.21 16.61
CA ASP A 163 15.62 -14.22 15.56
C ASP A 163 15.05 -13.76 14.20
N TRP A 164 15.83 -13.02 13.39
CA TRP A 164 15.36 -12.54 12.07
C TRP A 164 14.89 -13.67 11.17
N GLY A 165 15.61 -14.80 11.13
CA GLY A 165 15.32 -15.92 10.25
C GLY A 165 13.95 -16.55 10.52
N MET A 166 13.56 -16.67 11.80
CA MET A 166 12.26 -17.21 12.18
C MET A 166 11.11 -16.19 12.05
N LYS A 167 11.38 -14.89 12.24
CA LYS A 167 10.34 -13.85 12.30
C LYS A 167 10.17 -13.06 10.99
N ALA A 168 11.06 -13.17 10.02
CA ALA A 168 10.97 -12.46 8.74
C ALA A 168 9.64 -12.75 7.99
N GLY A 169 9.09 -13.96 8.12
CA GLY A 169 7.76 -14.30 7.59
C GLY A 169 6.63 -13.51 8.27
N ALA A 170 6.66 -13.37 9.60
CA ALA A 170 5.65 -12.62 10.35
C ALA A 170 5.75 -11.09 10.12
N ILE A 171 6.98 -10.57 10.04
CA ILE A 171 7.24 -9.16 9.75
C ILE A 171 6.75 -8.82 8.34
N SER A 172 7.14 -9.63 7.35
CA SER A 172 6.71 -9.42 5.96
C SER A 172 5.20 -9.54 5.77
N ALA A 173 4.50 -10.35 6.57
CA ALA A 173 3.04 -10.48 6.54
C ALA A 173 2.26 -9.36 7.28
N SER A 174 2.98 -8.52 8.05
CA SER A 174 2.39 -7.41 8.80
C SER A 174 2.01 -6.27 7.87
N VAL A 175 0.74 -5.86 7.92
CA VAL A 175 0.21 -4.80 7.07
C VAL A 175 0.51 -3.44 7.68
N VAL A 176 1.28 -2.62 6.98
CA VAL A 176 1.56 -1.23 7.36
C VAL A 176 0.62 -0.31 6.56
N SER A 177 -0.39 0.23 7.21
CA SER A 177 -1.43 1.06 6.56
C SER A 177 -0.87 2.30 5.87
N THR A 178 0.22 2.88 6.38
CA THR A 178 0.93 4.01 5.74
C THR A 178 1.48 3.65 4.35
N TYR A 179 1.75 2.37 4.07
CA TYR A 179 2.23 1.94 2.77
C TYR A 179 1.13 1.60 1.77
N LEU A 180 -0.14 1.71 2.15
CA LEU A 180 -1.26 1.38 1.27
C LEU A 180 -1.97 2.63 0.77
N CYS A 181 -2.41 2.57 -0.47
CA CYS A 181 -3.28 3.55 -1.09
C CYS A 181 -4.75 3.16 -0.81
N PRO A 182 -5.54 4.00 -0.13
CA PRO A 182 -6.95 3.71 0.14
C PRO A 182 -7.83 3.62 -1.11
N THR A 183 -7.36 4.09 -2.28
CA THR A 183 -8.06 3.92 -3.56
C THR A 183 -7.81 2.54 -4.17
N ARG A 184 -6.63 1.93 -3.97
CA ARG A 184 -6.29 0.61 -4.52
C ARG A 184 -6.75 -0.54 -3.65
N HIS A 185 -6.41 -0.45 -2.37
CA HIS A 185 -6.68 -1.52 -1.43
C HIS A 185 -7.64 -1.01 -0.36
N GLY A 186 -8.89 -1.50 -0.42
CA GLY A 186 -9.67 -1.66 0.80
C GLY A 186 -8.96 -2.64 1.74
N SER A 187 -9.27 -2.61 3.04
CA SER A 187 -8.61 -3.41 4.10
C SER A 187 -8.56 -4.94 3.86
N VAL A 188 -9.19 -5.44 2.80
CA VAL A 188 -9.43 -6.85 2.51
C VAL A 188 -8.30 -7.52 1.72
N ASN A 189 -7.49 -6.77 0.94
CA ASN A 189 -6.52 -7.36 -0.01
C ASN A 189 -5.09 -6.79 0.11
N ALA A 190 -4.66 -6.51 1.33
CA ALA A 190 -3.33 -5.98 1.62
C ALA A 190 -2.18 -7.02 1.52
N ARG A 191 -2.43 -8.23 0.99
CA ARG A 191 -1.47 -9.34 0.99
C ARG A 191 -1.32 -10.02 -0.38
N LEU A 192 -0.11 -10.49 -0.65
CA LEU A 192 0.32 -11.31 -1.79
C LEU A 192 -0.01 -12.79 -1.57
N PRO A 193 0.11 -13.67 -2.58
CA PRO A 193 -0.24 -15.09 -2.46
C PRO A 193 0.72 -15.82 -1.53
N ASN A 194 1.94 -15.30 -1.36
CA ASN A 194 2.94 -15.77 -0.41
C ASN A 194 2.69 -15.27 1.04
N GLY A 195 1.56 -14.59 1.29
CA GLY A 195 1.16 -14.09 2.61
C GLY A 195 1.79 -12.75 3.03
N ARG A 196 2.71 -12.20 2.23
CA ARG A 196 3.40 -10.94 2.53
C ARG A 196 2.50 -9.75 2.26
N ALA A 197 2.66 -8.68 3.03
CA ALA A 197 1.91 -7.45 2.85
C ALA A 197 2.44 -6.65 1.65
N LYS A 198 1.50 -6.01 0.95
CA LYS A 198 1.76 -5.15 -0.21
C LYS A 198 2.24 -3.76 0.22
N THR A 199 2.77 -3.01 -0.73
CA THR A 199 3.02 -1.57 -0.66
C THR A 199 2.47 -0.92 -1.93
N ASP A 200 2.05 0.33 -1.88
CA ASP A 200 1.61 1.14 -3.04
C ASP A 200 2.53 2.32 -3.34
N TYR A 201 3.51 2.54 -2.47
CA TYR A 201 4.51 3.58 -2.64
C TYR A 201 5.88 2.94 -2.86
N ALA A 202 6.67 3.62 -3.67
CA ALA A 202 8.00 3.18 -4.06
C ALA A 202 8.98 4.35 -4.00
N GLY A 203 10.23 4.04 -3.66
CA GLY A 203 11.34 4.99 -3.71
C GLY A 203 11.76 5.27 -5.16
N CYS A 204 12.32 6.45 -5.38
CA CYS A 204 12.83 6.84 -6.69
C CYS A 204 14.25 6.35 -6.90
N ALA A 205 14.57 6.05 -8.16
CA ALA A 205 15.93 5.82 -8.57
C ALA A 205 16.25 6.32 -9.97
N ALA A 206 15.50 7.29 -10.51
CA ALA A 206 15.72 7.86 -11.85
C ALA A 206 15.59 6.89 -13.04
N GLY A 207 16.42 5.85 -13.10
CA GLY A 207 16.66 5.09 -14.31
C GLY A 207 17.55 5.87 -15.29
N PRO A 208 17.93 5.26 -16.42
CA PRO A 208 18.68 5.93 -17.49
C PRO A 208 17.83 7.04 -18.12
N ALA A 209 18.49 7.93 -18.85
CA ALA A 209 17.81 8.94 -19.66
C ALA A 209 16.70 8.33 -20.53
N PRO A 210 15.56 9.04 -20.72
CA PRO A 210 14.42 8.53 -21.44
C PRO A 210 14.79 8.32 -22.93
N THR A 211 14.54 7.11 -23.42
CA THR A 211 14.69 6.75 -24.84
C THR A 211 13.32 6.53 -25.47
N ASN A 212 13.22 6.51 -26.81
CA ASN A 212 12.01 6.08 -27.51
C ASN A 212 12.26 4.74 -28.25
N PRO A 213 11.61 3.62 -27.87
CA PRO A 213 10.73 3.45 -26.71
C PRO A 213 11.51 3.52 -25.37
N PRO A 214 10.83 3.79 -24.23
CA PRO A 214 11.47 3.84 -22.91
C PRO A 214 12.21 2.54 -22.62
N ARG A 215 13.52 2.61 -22.41
CA ARG A 215 14.31 1.44 -22.01
C ARG A 215 14.24 1.28 -20.50
N VAL A 216 13.80 0.11 -20.06
CA VAL A 216 14.15 -0.35 -18.72
C VAL A 216 15.64 -0.72 -18.81
N PRO A 217 16.50 -0.12 -18.00
CA PRO A 217 17.93 -0.46 -17.98
C PRO A 217 18.10 -1.95 -17.67
N ASN A 218 19.21 -2.54 -18.14
CA ASN A 218 19.54 -3.92 -17.82
C ASN A 218 19.44 -4.14 -16.31
N PHE A 219 18.55 -5.06 -15.95
CA PHE A 219 18.37 -5.55 -14.61
C PHE A 219 19.67 -6.18 -14.14
N HIS A 220 20.38 -5.51 -13.25
CA HIS A 220 21.34 -6.22 -12.43
C HIS A 220 20.59 -6.75 -11.24
N TYR A 221 20.19 -8.01 -11.35
CA TYR A 221 19.58 -8.70 -10.23
C TYR A 221 20.61 -8.73 -9.08
N GLY A 222 20.41 -7.95 -8.01
CA GLY A 222 21.03 -8.21 -6.70
C GLY A 222 22.25 -7.38 -6.36
N THR A 223 22.52 -6.30 -7.09
CA THR A 223 23.70 -5.44 -6.84
C THR A 223 23.45 -3.95 -7.05
N GLY A 224 22.18 -3.52 -7.05
CA GLY A 224 21.84 -2.10 -7.19
C GLY A 224 21.87 -1.38 -5.84
N TRP A 225 22.88 -0.55 -5.61
CA TRP A 225 23.02 0.29 -4.43
C TRP A 225 22.31 1.65 -4.57
N GLY A 226 21.18 1.68 -5.27
CA GLY A 226 20.37 2.88 -5.47
C GLY A 226 19.00 2.72 -4.84
N GLY A 227 18.45 3.79 -4.27
CA GLY A 227 17.07 3.84 -3.81
C GLY A 227 16.76 5.05 -2.95
N MET A 228 15.51 5.50 -3.06
CA MET A 228 14.91 6.77 -2.61
C MET A 228 15.42 8.04 -3.29
N VAL A 229 16.70 8.21 -3.65
CA VAL A 229 17.14 9.47 -4.29
C VAL A 229 18.08 9.28 -5.50
N GLU A 230 18.40 8.03 -5.91
CA GLU A 230 19.19 7.79 -7.13
C GLU A 230 19.26 6.30 -7.54
N ARG A 231 19.56 6.05 -8.81
CA ARG A 231 20.18 4.81 -9.31
C ARG A 231 21.69 4.94 -9.22
N GLN A 232 22.33 3.99 -8.56
CA GLN A 232 23.78 3.85 -8.62
C GLN A 232 24.28 3.61 -10.05
N GLU A 233 25.25 4.42 -10.49
CA GLU A 233 25.89 4.30 -11.81
C GLU A 233 26.93 3.16 -11.89
N THR A 234 27.61 2.85 -10.79
CA THR A 234 28.65 1.81 -10.73
C THR A 234 28.27 0.72 -9.74
N LEU A 235 27.87 -0.46 -10.23
CA LEU A 235 27.52 -1.62 -9.39
C LEU A 235 28.63 -1.95 -8.39
N GLY A 236 28.28 -2.13 -7.11
CA GLY A 236 29.24 -2.50 -6.05
C GLY A 236 29.84 -1.34 -5.24
N VAL A 237 29.59 -0.08 -5.60
CA VAL A 237 30.11 1.11 -4.89
C VAL A 237 28.99 1.86 -4.15
N PRO A 238 28.93 1.82 -2.81
CA PRO A 238 27.87 2.50 -2.06
C PRO A 238 27.86 4.00 -2.35
N ASN A 239 26.72 4.52 -2.82
CA ASN A 239 26.50 5.95 -2.98
C ASN A 239 25.62 6.46 -1.85
N PHE A 240 26.23 7.13 -0.88
CA PHE A 240 25.51 7.77 0.22
C PHE A 240 24.90 9.08 -0.28
N VAL A 241 23.57 9.12 -0.36
CA VAL A 241 22.86 10.37 -0.59
C VAL A 241 22.60 11.01 0.76
N THR A 242 23.13 12.21 0.95
CA THR A 242 22.91 13.02 2.15
C THR A 242 22.11 14.26 1.76
N ASP A 243 21.54 14.94 2.75
CA ASP A 243 20.76 16.17 2.52
C ASP A 243 21.56 17.25 1.76
N GLY A 244 22.88 17.26 1.89
CA GLY A 244 23.79 18.21 1.21
C GLY A 244 24.35 17.73 -0.12
N ASN A 245 24.11 16.49 -0.52
CA ASN A 245 24.66 15.89 -1.74
C ASN A 245 23.58 15.72 -2.82
N VAL A 246 22.68 16.69 -2.96
CA VAL A 246 21.64 16.70 -4.01
C VAL A 246 21.77 18.01 -4.79
N PRO A 247 22.62 18.05 -5.83
CA PRO A 247 22.87 19.25 -6.64
C PRO A 247 21.62 19.99 -7.12
N ASP A 248 20.57 19.26 -7.50
CA ASP A 248 19.31 19.84 -8.01
C ASP A 248 18.39 20.35 -6.90
N GLY A 249 18.78 20.13 -5.64
CA GLY A 249 18.03 20.47 -4.46
C GLY A 249 16.95 19.45 -4.11
N LEU A 250 16.84 19.13 -2.83
CA LEU A 250 15.87 18.17 -2.28
C LEU A 250 14.41 18.48 -2.67
N SER A 251 14.04 19.75 -2.84
CA SER A 251 12.68 20.15 -3.24
C SER A 251 12.32 19.86 -4.71
N ASN A 252 13.32 19.55 -5.54
CA ASN A 252 13.17 19.24 -6.97
C ASN A 252 13.44 17.77 -7.30
N THR A 253 14.07 17.03 -6.39
CA THR A 253 14.33 15.61 -6.57
C THR A 253 13.22 14.75 -5.95
N ILE A 254 12.68 13.79 -6.70
CA ILE A 254 11.67 12.84 -6.22
C ILE A 254 12.34 11.86 -5.26
N LEU A 255 11.75 11.72 -4.07
CA LEU A 255 12.17 10.78 -3.03
C LEU A 255 11.40 9.45 -3.14
N ALA A 256 10.08 9.57 -3.22
CA ALA A 256 9.17 8.42 -3.30
C ALA A 256 7.89 8.85 -4.00
N GLY A 257 7.07 7.89 -4.42
CA GLY A 257 5.81 8.20 -5.08
C GLY A 257 4.92 6.99 -5.20
N GLU A 258 3.69 7.24 -5.67
CA GLU A 258 2.76 6.16 -6.00
C GLU A 258 3.34 5.34 -7.16
N ARG A 259 3.33 4.02 -6.98
CA ARG A 259 3.82 3.08 -7.98
C ARG A 259 2.69 2.75 -8.95
N TRP A 260 2.92 2.58 -10.26
CA TRP A 260 1.84 2.09 -11.15
C TRP A 260 1.39 0.68 -10.75
N SER A 261 0.08 0.41 -10.75
CA SER A 261 -0.47 -0.93 -10.53
C SER A 261 -1.70 -1.15 -11.39
N ASP A 262 -1.87 -2.35 -11.91
CA ASP A 262 -3.00 -2.68 -12.77
C ASP A 262 -4.28 -2.92 -11.92
N PRO A 263 -5.40 -2.19 -12.18
CA PRO A 263 -6.66 -2.29 -11.45
C PRO A 263 -7.28 -3.68 -11.41
N THR A 264 -7.00 -4.52 -12.42
CA THR A 264 -7.46 -5.91 -12.47
C THR A 264 -6.92 -6.72 -11.28
N TYR A 265 -5.82 -6.29 -10.68
CA TYR A 265 -5.16 -6.98 -9.58
C TYR A 265 -5.26 -6.29 -8.22
N TYR A 266 -6.07 -5.23 -8.08
CA TYR A 266 -6.31 -4.59 -6.78
C TYR A 266 -6.90 -5.55 -5.74
N GLU A 267 -7.77 -6.43 -6.20
CA GLU A 267 -8.41 -7.46 -5.39
C GLU A 267 -7.77 -8.84 -5.56
N SER A 268 -6.80 -8.96 -6.46
CA SER A 268 -6.06 -10.19 -6.67
C SER A 268 -4.89 -10.29 -5.68
N VAL A 269 -4.68 -11.50 -5.19
CA VAL A 269 -3.44 -11.83 -4.48
C VAL A 269 -2.26 -11.85 -5.45
N ASP A 270 -2.44 -12.31 -6.70
CA ASP A 270 -1.36 -12.46 -7.69
C ASP A 270 -1.41 -11.30 -8.70
N CYS A 271 -0.44 -10.39 -8.61
CA CYS A 271 -0.26 -9.25 -9.50
C CYS A 271 1.11 -9.36 -10.19
N PRO A 272 1.18 -9.33 -11.53
CA PRO A 272 2.45 -9.16 -12.22
C PRO A 272 3.19 -7.93 -11.67
N GLY A 273 4.48 -8.04 -11.36
CA GLY A 273 5.27 -6.95 -10.77
C GLY A 273 5.12 -6.72 -9.27
N GLU A 274 4.30 -7.51 -8.56
CA GLU A 274 4.30 -7.61 -7.09
C GLU A 274 4.70 -9.02 -6.67
N TRP A 275 5.92 -9.18 -6.19
CA TRP A 275 6.48 -10.52 -5.95
C TRP A 275 6.92 -10.72 -4.51
N THR A 276 7.43 -9.65 -3.90
CA THR A 276 8.24 -9.77 -2.69
C THR A 276 7.66 -9.01 -1.50
N GLY A 277 6.81 -7.99 -1.75
CA GLY A 277 6.12 -7.22 -0.72
C GLY A 277 6.89 -6.01 -0.22
N TRP A 278 6.39 -5.37 0.85
CA TRP A 278 6.94 -4.09 1.33
C TRP A 278 8.32 -4.19 1.96
N VAL A 279 8.74 -5.35 2.46
CA VAL A 279 10.02 -5.52 3.21
C VAL A 279 11.25 -5.69 2.32
N SER A 280 11.02 -5.91 1.03
CA SER A 280 12.04 -6.32 0.07
C SER A 280 13.15 -5.31 -0.10
N GLY A 281 14.30 -5.75 -0.61
CA GLY A 281 15.32 -4.85 -1.12
C GLY A 281 15.00 -4.41 -2.55
N TRP A 282 16.03 -4.24 -3.40
CA TRP A 282 15.94 -3.68 -4.75
C TRP A 282 15.02 -4.47 -5.72
N THR A 283 13.71 -4.26 -5.61
CA THR A 283 12.65 -4.93 -6.37
C THR A 283 11.60 -3.92 -6.87
N PRO A 284 10.84 -4.23 -7.92
CA PRO A 284 9.74 -3.38 -8.35
C PRO A 284 8.66 -3.18 -7.28
N ASP A 285 8.60 -3.98 -6.21
CA ASP A 285 7.62 -3.73 -5.14
C ASP A 285 7.86 -2.38 -4.45
N ILE A 286 9.11 -2.04 -4.15
CA ILE A 286 9.46 -0.88 -3.32
C ILE A 286 10.17 0.24 -4.09
N ILE A 287 10.38 0.07 -5.40
CA ILE A 287 11.23 0.95 -6.20
C ILE A 287 10.65 1.20 -7.58
N ARG A 288 10.77 2.44 -8.04
CA ARG A 288 10.38 2.88 -9.39
C ARG A 288 11.41 3.83 -9.99
N MET A 289 11.34 3.96 -11.32
CA MET A 289 12.22 4.76 -12.15
C MET A 289 11.41 5.85 -12.86
N THR A 290 12.09 6.94 -13.20
CA THR A 290 11.56 8.08 -13.95
C THR A 290 12.01 8.08 -15.42
N CYS A 291 12.67 7.01 -15.89
CA CYS A 291 13.06 6.84 -17.31
C CYS A 291 11.87 6.68 -18.28
N GLY A 292 10.64 6.65 -17.75
CA GLY A 292 9.40 6.82 -18.49
C GLY A 292 8.40 7.66 -17.67
N PRO A 293 7.48 8.38 -18.33
CA PRO A 293 6.50 9.23 -17.66
C PRO A 293 5.54 8.40 -16.79
N PRO A 294 5.01 8.98 -15.70
CA PRO A 294 4.12 8.27 -14.79
C PRO A 294 2.81 7.91 -15.50
N GLN A 295 2.26 6.75 -15.17
CA GLN A 295 1.09 6.20 -15.85
C GLN A 295 -0.15 6.20 -14.95
N SER A 296 -1.32 6.41 -15.55
CA SER A 296 -2.57 6.07 -14.86
C SER A 296 -2.66 4.57 -14.70
N ASP A 297 -3.21 4.10 -13.58
CA ASP A 297 -3.48 2.67 -13.38
C ASP A 297 -4.41 2.10 -14.48
N GLY A 298 -5.24 2.94 -15.13
CA GLY A 298 -6.03 2.54 -16.30
C GLY A 298 -5.22 2.20 -17.56
N PHE A 299 -3.94 2.53 -17.62
CA PHE A 299 -3.06 2.18 -18.74
C PHE A 299 -2.89 0.66 -18.82
N LYS A 300 -3.15 0.06 -20.00
CA LYS A 300 -3.04 -1.38 -20.23
C LYS A 300 -1.93 -1.65 -21.25
N PRO A 301 -0.77 -2.18 -20.83
CA PRO A 301 0.32 -2.46 -21.74
C PRO A 301 -0.07 -3.56 -22.73
N THR A 302 0.17 -3.33 -24.02
CA THR A 302 -0.29 -4.21 -25.12
C THR A 302 0.64 -5.38 -25.41
N THR A 303 1.86 -5.39 -24.84
CA THR A 303 2.83 -6.48 -24.97
C THR A 303 3.35 -6.89 -23.59
N THR A 304 3.83 -8.14 -23.46
CA THR A 304 4.44 -8.64 -22.22
C THR A 304 5.70 -7.86 -21.85
N THR A 305 6.47 -7.40 -22.83
CA THR A 305 7.61 -6.51 -22.61
C THR A 305 7.15 -5.20 -22.00
N ASP A 306 6.10 -4.56 -22.55
CA ASP A 306 5.58 -3.30 -22.03
C ASP A 306 4.93 -3.46 -20.64
N GLN A 307 4.35 -4.62 -20.34
CA GLN A 307 3.88 -4.94 -18.98
C GLN A 307 5.03 -4.92 -17.98
N PHE A 308 6.13 -5.62 -18.29
CA PHE A 308 7.32 -5.61 -17.45
C PHE A 308 7.88 -4.19 -17.27
N ARG A 309 7.87 -3.35 -18.32
CA ARG A 309 8.31 -1.95 -18.21
C ARG A 309 7.40 -1.12 -17.31
N ALA A 310 6.09 -1.30 -17.42
CA ALA A 310 5.12 -0.56 -16.62
C ALA A 310 5.29 -0.84 -15.12
N HIS A 311 5.71 -2.04 -14.73
CA HIS A 311 6.10 -2.36 -13.35
C HIS A 311 7.40 -1.71 -12.88
N PHE A 312 8.04 -0.82 -13.65
CA PHE A 312 9.14 0.01 -13.15
C PHE A 312 8.81 1.49 -13.12
N PHE A 313 7.61 1.88 -13.55
CA PHE A 313 7.21 3.27 -13.58
C PHE A 313 6.32 3.64 -12.39
N PHE A 314 6.44 4.91 -12.01
CA PHE A 314 5.48 5.53 -11.12
C PHE A 314 4.11 5.60 -11.80
N GLY A 315 3.09 5.70 -10.98
CA GLY A 315 1.71 5.75 -11.45
C GLY A 315 0.72 5.76 -10.32
N GLY A 316 -0.52 6.10 -10.61
CA GLY A 316 -1.52 6.38 -9.59
C GLY A 316 -2.93 5.98 -10.00
N PRO A 317 -3.80 5.70 -9.01
CA PRO A 317 -5.20 5.41 -9.26
C PRO A 317 -6.02 6.71 -9.40
N HIS A 318 -5.42 7.84 -9.04
CA HIS A 318 -6.07 9.14 -9.04
C HIS A 318 -6.22 9.68 -10.46
N SER A 319 -7.32 10.38 -10.72
CA SER A 319 -7.59 10.93 -12.04
C SER A 319 -6.56 12.00 -12.42
N GLY A 320 -5.84 11.77 -13.52
CA GLY A 320 -4.95 12.73 -14.16
C GLY A 320 -3.63 13.04 -13.45
N VAL A 321 -3.40 12.52 -12.25
CA VAL A 321 -2.21 12.84 -11.45
C VAL A 321 -1.64 11.65 -10.68
N VAL A 322 -0.32 11.66 -10.49
CA VAL A 322 0.42 10.84 -9.52
C VAL A 322 0.81 11.68 -8.31
N GLN A 323 0.79 11.10 -7.11
CA GLN A 323 1.38 11.74 -5.92
C GLN A 323 2.85 11.33 -5.77
N VAL A 324 3.71 12.32 -5.56
CA VAL A 324 5.14 12.13 -5.29
C VAL A 324 5.56 12.92 -4.06
N CYS A 325 6.40 12.30 -3.24
CA CYS A 325 7.16 12.92 -2.18
C CYS A 325 8.50 13.38 -2.75
N MET A 326 8.85 14.63 -2.54
CA MET A 326 10.15 15.20 -2.89
C MET A 326 11.17 14.92 -1.78
N GLY A 327 12.45 15.13 -2.07
CA GLY A 327 13.57 14.97 -1.15
C GLY A 327 13.50 15.84 0.10
N ASP A 328 12.72 16.93 0.09
CA ASP A 328 12.46 17.82 1.25
C ASP A 328 11.19 17.41 2.04
N ALA A 329 10.67 16.20 1.75
CA ALA A 329 9.41 15.67 2.22
C ALA A 329 8.17 16.51 1.84
N SER A 330 8.26 17.48 0.92
CA SER A 330 7.07 18.09 0.33
C SER A 330 6.37 17.08 -0.58
N VAL A 331 5.04 17.18 -0.72
CA VAL A 331 4.26 16.25 -1.56
C VAL A 331 3.61 17.03 -2.69
N LYS A 332 3.90 16.61 -3.92
CA LYS A 332 3.41 17.23 -5.15
C LYS A 332 2.48 16.28 -5.89
N SER A 333 1.50 16.85 -6.59
CA SER A 333 0.65 16.12 -7.53
C SER A 333 1.12 16.44 -8.93
N VAL A 334 1.59 15.43 -9.66
CA VAL A 334 2.19 15.61 -10.98
C VAL A 334 1.26 15.02 -12.03
N SER A 335 1.07 15.72 -13.15
CA SER A 335 0.24 15.21 -14.24
C SER A 335 0.85 13.98 -14.90
N PHE A 336 0.02 13.03 -15.34
CA PHE A 336 0.47 11.94 -16.22
C PHE A 336 0.99 12.42 -17.58
N ASN A 337 0.67 13.67 -17.96
CA ASN A 337 1.12 14.30 -19.19
C ASN A 337 2.40 15.15 -19.00
N VAL A 338 3.09 15.01 -17.86
CA VAL A 338 4.37 15.68 -17.62
C VAL A 338 5.37 15.36 -18.73
N ASP A 339 6.17 16.35 -19.12
CA ASP A 339 7.22 16.15 -20.10
C ASP A 339 8.19 15.04 -19.64
N PRO A 340 8.46 14.00 -20.46
CA PRO A 340 9.29 12.88 -20.06
C PRO A 340 10.73 13.27 -19.65
N GLN A 341 11.29 14.34 -20.22
CA GLN A 341 12.62 14.83 -19.82
C GLN A 341 12.54 15.46 -18.43
N VAL A 342 11.58 16.37 -18.20
CA VAL A 342 11.39 17.01 -16.89
C VAL A 342 11.13 15.97 -15.80
N TRP A 343 10.32 14.95 -16.08
CA TRP A 343 10.07 13.86 -15.16
C TRP A 343 11.31 13.03 -14.85
N TRP A 344 12.11 12.72 -15.87
CA TRP A 344 13.37 12.00 -15.68
C TRP A 344 14.36 12.78 -14.82
N MET A 345 14.59 14.05 -15.16
CA MET A 345 15.46 14.99 -14.42
C MET A 345 15.04 15.12 -12.95
N ALA A 346 13.73 15.21 -12.68
CA ALA A 346 13.25 15.23 -11.31
C ALA A 346 13.56 13.95 -10.52
N GLY A 347 13.85 12.83 -11.18
CA GLY A 347 14.33 11.61 -10.52
C GLY A 347 15.86 11.51 -10.45
N ASP A 348 16.59 12.12 -11.40
CA ASP A 348 18.05 12.06 -11.51
C ASP A 348 18.70 13.26 -10.80
N ARG A 349 19.16 13.08 -9.55
CA ARG A 349 19.73 14.14 -8.70
C ARG A 349 21.03 14.79 -9.22
N LYS A 350 21.60 14.30 -10.33
CA LYS A 350 22.98 14.54 -10.75
C LYS A 350 23.13 15.50 -11.92
N ASP A 351 22.02 15.93 -12.53
CA ASP A 351 22.11 16.66 -13.80
C ASP A 351 22.45 18.15 -13.62
N GLY A 352 22.30 18.70 -12.40
CA GLY A 352 22.55 20.10 -12.10
C GLY A 352 21.43 21.04 -12.57
N PHE A 353 20.32 20.49 -13.05
CA PHE A 353 19.19 21.22 -13.62
C PHE A 353 17.99 21.22 -12.68
N ASN A 354 17.45 22.41 -12.42
CA ASN A 354 16.24 22.56 -11.61
C ASN A 354 14.97 22.24 -12.43
N ALA A 355 14.68 20.96 -12.62
CA ALA A 355 13.42 20.51 -13.20
C ALA A 355 12.26 20.73 -12.20
N ARG A 356 11.40 21.72 -12.48
CA ARG A 356 10.23 22.00 -11.64
C ARG A 356 9.02 21.22 -12.12
N LEU A 357 8.55 20.31 -11.27
CA LEU A 357 7.25 19.67 -11.38
C LEU A 357 6.18 20.67 -10.91
N GLU A 358 5.59 21.42 -11.85
CA GLU A 358 4.48 22.36 -11.61
C GLU A 358 3.10 21.71 -11.78
#